data_AF-A0A1H4LYB4-F1
#
_entry.id   AF-A0A1H4LYB4-F1
#
_cell.length_a   1.000
_cell.length_b   1.000
_cell.length_c   1.000
_cell.angle_alpha   90.00
_cell.angle_beta   90.00
_cell.angle_gamma   90.00
#
_symmetry.space_group_name_H-M   'P 1'
#
loop_
_entity.id
_entity.type
_entity.pdbx_description
1 polymer ?
#
loop_
_entity_poly.entity_id
_entity_poly.type
_entity_poly.pdbx_seq_one_letter_code
_entity_poly.pdbx_strand_id
1 'polypeptide(L)'
;MAQREWVEQDFYKELGVSSSASADEIKKAYRKLARELHPDANPGNTQAEERFKRVSEAHAVLSDPAKRKEYDETRRLFGAGRFGSGGAGGYGGGGGFGSGGFGNTGGSAGGFSFSDIFDGAASGNGGGGFGDIFEGLFNRGGGAGQAPGPQPTRPRRGSDLESELTLGFRDATLGVTTPITLTSPSPCTTCHGSGAKPGTSPRVCQSCNGSGLVSRNQGAFSFSEPCPDCRGTGSVIDDPCTDCNGTGVTVRTRTVNVKIPAGVKDGQRIRLAGQGQAGMRGAPSGDLFVTVHVSADDVFTRNGDDLLVTLPVSFAELALGATVTVPTLEQPVGVKIPAGTTDGRTLRVRGRGVPKRAGGHGDLLVKVQVAVPPSLNERAQQALRDYVEAERAGGFDPRGGWAGAGSTTGA
;
A
#
# COMPACT_ATOMS: atom_id res chain seq x y z
N MET A 1 15.21 16.19 -28.33
CA MET A 1 14.25 16.96 -29.14
C MET A 1 13.57 18.06 -28.31
N ALA A 2 13.29 17.84 -27.01
CA ALA A 2 12.66 18.83 -26.11
C ALA A 2 13.32 20.23 -26.02
N GLN A 3 14.65 20.34 -26.11
CA GLN A 3 15.33 21.64 -25.96
C GLN A 3 15.15 22.59 -27.16
N ARG A 4 14.75 22.09 -28.35
CA ARG A 4 14.47 22.95 -29.52
C ARG A 4 13.11 23.64 -29.40
N GLU A 5 12.10 22.95 -28.86
CA GLU A 5 10.74 23.49 -28.68
C GLU A 5 10.72 24.66 -27.67
N TRP A 6 11.59 24.62 -26.65
CA TRP A 6 11.77 25.72 -25.69
C TRP A 6 12.34 27.01 -26.30
N VAL A 7 13.06 26.91 -27.42
CA VAL A 7 13.67 28.08 -28.07
C VAL A 7 12.62 28.86 -28.88
N GLU A 8 11.62 28.17 -29.43
CA GLU A 8 10.60 28.77 -30.28
C GLU A 8 9.40 29.31 -29.48
N GLN A 9 9.15 28.79 -28.28
CA GLN A 9 8.00 29.18 -27.45
C GLN A 9 8.34 30.18 -26.34
N ASP A 10 7.50 31.21 -26.20
CA ASP A 10 7.60 32.23 -25.16
C ASP A 10 6.69 31.91 -23.98
N PHE A 11 7.19 31.11 -23.03
CA PHE A 11 6.41 30.64 -21.87
C PHE A 11 5.91 31.77 -20.95
N TYR A 12 6.61 32.90 -20.91
CA TYR A 12 6.15 34.08 -20.16
C TYR A 12 4.93 34.72 -20.83
N LYS A 13 4.92 34.81 -22.17
CA LYS A 13 3.75 35.29 -22.93
C LYS A 13 2.58 34.33 -22.85
N GLU A 14 2.81 33.02 -22.90
CA GLU A 14 1.74 32.01 -22.78
C GLU A 14 1.01 32.11 -21.42
N LEU A 15 1.75 32.39 -20.33
CA LEU A 15 1.18 32.64 -19.01
C LEU A 15 0.70 34.09 -18.81
N GLY A 16 0.99 35.00 -19.73
CA GLY A 16 0.63 36.42 -19.63
C GLY A 16 1.36 37.15 -18.49
N VAL A 17 2.59 36.74 -18.15
CA VAL A 17 3.39 37.32 -17.06
C VAL A 17 4.70 37.89 -17.58
N SER A 18 5.31 38.81 -16.82
CA SER A 18 6.64 39.35 -17.12
C SER A 18 7.73 38.28 -16.95
N SER A 19 8.84 38.39 -17.68
CA SER A 19 10.05 37.58 -17.44
C SER A 19 10.64 37.80 -16.05
N SER A 20 10.35 38.94 -15.42
CA SER A 20 10.72 39.27 -14.05
C SER A 20 9.73 38.77 -12.98
N ALA A 21 8.68 38.04 -13.38
CA ALA A 21 7.64 37.61 -12.44
C ALA A 21 8.18 36.64 -11.37
N SER A 22 7.69 36.80 -10.16
CA SER A 22 7.95 35.90 -9.03
C SER A 22 7.28 34.53 -9.23
N ALA A 23 7.74 33.51 -8.51
CA ALA A 23 7.14 32.17 -8.56
C ALA A 23 5.65 32.18 -8.15
N ASP A 24 5.27 33.05 -7.21
CA ASP A 24 3.89 33.18 -6.75
C ASP A 24 2.99 33.83 -7.82
N GLU A 25 3.50 34.80 -8.57
CA GLU A 25 2.79 35.42 -9.69
C GLU A 25 2.56 34.42 -10.84
N ILE A 26 3.58 33.63 -11.17
CA ILE A 26 3.50 32.55 -12.18
C ILE A 26 2.44 31.51 -11.77
N LYS A 27 2.46 31.08 -10.51
CA LYS A 27 1.50 30.12 -9.96
C LYS A 27 0.08 30.68 -9.94
N LYS A 28 -0.09 31.96 -9.63
CA LYS A 28 -1.39 32.64 -9.61
C LYS A 28 -1.96 32.80 -11.03
N ALA A 29 -1.13 33.18 -11.99
CA ALA A 29 -1.50 33.29 -13.40
C ALA A 29 -1.93 31.93 -13.98
N TYR A 30 -1.16 30.87 -13.71
CA TYR A 30 -1.51 29.51 -14.12
C TYR A 30 -2.84 29.05 -13.54
N ARG A 31 -3.09 29.23 -12.24
CA ARG A 31 -4.36 28.83 -11.62
C ARG A 31 -5.57 29.53 -12.21
N LYS A 32 -5.42 30.80 -12.61
CA LYS A 32 -6.48 31.57 -13.28
C LYS A 32 -6.76 30.98 -14.66
N LEU A 33 -5.73 30.83 -15.49
CA LEU A 33 -5.84 30.30 -16.85
C LEU A 33 -6.31 28.84 -16.87
N ALA A 34 -5.85 28.01 -15.95
CA ALA A 34 -6.24 26.60 -15.84
C ALA A 34 -7.72 26.42 -15.50
N ARG A 35 -8.32 27.34 -14.72
CA ARG A 35 -9.76 27.33 -14.44
C ARG A 35 -10.56 27.83 -15.65
N GLU A 36 -10.07 28.88 -16.33
CA GLU A 36 -10.73 29.46 -17.51
C GLU A 36 -10.68 28.51 -18.72
N LEU A 37 -9.62 27.72 -18.87
CA LEU A 37 -9.38 26.83 -20.01
C LEU A 37 -9.64 25.34 -19.68
N HIS A 38 -10.23 25.03 -18.52
CA HIS A 38 -10.46 23.65 -18.11
C HIS A 38 -11.41 22.93 -19.10
N PRO A 39 -11.15 21.67 -19.48
CA PRO A 39 -12.01 20.90 -20.38
C PRO A 39 -13.47 20.81 -19.89
N ASP A 40 -13.67 20.62 -18.58
CA ASP A 40 -15.02 20.57 -17.99
C ASP A 40 -15.80 21.89 -18.10
N ALA A 41 -15.10 23.02 -18.11
CA ALA A 41 -15.73 24.35 -18.27
C ALA A 41 -15.92 24.72 -19.76
N ASN A 42 -15.19 24.05 -20.67
CA ASN A 42 -15.20 24.31 -22.11
C ASN A 42 -15.29 23.00 -22.93
N PRO A 43 -16.36 22.19 -22.76
CA PRO A 43 -16.46 20.90 -23.44
C PRO A 43 -16.51 21.08 -24.96
N GLY A 44 -15.65 20.36 -25.69
CA GLY A 44 -15.62 20.36 -27.16
C GLY A 44 -14.93 21.56 -27.83
N ASN A 45 -14.33 22.47 -27.06
CA ASN A 45 -13.57 23.60 -27.61
C ASN A 45 -12.08 23.24 -27.79
N THR A 46 -11.70 22.88 -29.01
CA THR A 46 -10.31 22.49 -29.36
C THR A 46 -9.29 23.61 -29.13
N GLN A 47 -9.68 24.88 -29.29
CA GLN A 47 -8.77 26.01 -29.04
C GLN A 47 -8.50 26.21 -27.55
N ALA A 48 -9.50 25.99 -26.68
CA ALA A 48 -9.32 26.04 -25.24
C ALA A 48 -8.39 24.92 -24.75
N GLU A 49 -8.54 23.72 -25.33
CA GLU A 49 -7.70 22.55 -25.04
C GLU A 49 -6.23 22.77 -25.46
N GLU A 50 -5.99 23.24 -26.68
CA GLU A 50 -4.63 23.55 -27.16
C GLU A 50 -3.96 24.64 -26.29
N ARG A 51 -4.73 25.67 -25.92
CA ARG A 51 -4.22 26.74 -25.06
C ARG A 51 -3.95 26.23 -23.64
N PHE A 52 -4.77 25.32 -23.12
CA PHE A 52 -4.55 24.67 -21.83
C PHE A 52 -3.27 23.82 -21.83
N LYS A 53 -2.98 23.12 -22.93
CA LYS A 53 -1.73 22.36 -23.12
C LYS A 53 -0.51 23.29 -23.07
N ARG A 54 -0.50 24.38 -23.86
CA ARG A 54 0.59 25.37 -23.87
C ARG A 54 0.81 26.04 -22.51
N VAL A 55 -0.27 26.42 -21.82
CA VAL A 55 -0.21 27.02 -20.47
C VAL A 55 0.33 26.04 -19.42
N SER A 56 -0.01 24.76 -19.53
CA SER A 56 0.47 23.72 -18.62
C SER A 56 1.95 23.40 -18.83
N GLU A 57 2.40 23.37 -20.09
CA GLU A 57 3.82 23.23 -20.44
C GLU A 57 4.65 24.41 -19.93
N ALA A 58 4.18 25.64 -20.18
CA ALA A 58 4.82 26.86 -19.69
C ALA A 58 4.97 26.85 -18.16
N HIS A 59 3.93 26.44 -17.43
CA HIS A 59 4.01 26.32 -15.98
C HIS A 59 4.97 25.20 -15.53
N ALA A 60 5.03 24.06 -16.22
CA ALA A 60 5.94 22.95 -15.88
C ALA A 60 7.43 23.34 -15.98
N VAL A 61 7.76 24.27 -16.86
CA VAL A 61 9.12 24.82 -17.01
C VAL A 61 9.37 25.99 -16.05
N LEU A 62 8.44 26.94 -15.95
CA LEU A 62 8.63 28.17 -15.18
C LEU A 62 8.41 28.03 -13.66
N SER A 63 7.72 26.97 -13.21
CA SER A 63 7.48 26.72 -11.78
C SER A 63 8.67 26.07 -11.06
N ASP A 64 9.56 25.41 -11.80
CA ASP A 64 10.79 24.80 -11.28
C ASP A 64 11.97 25.79 -11.43
N PRO A 65 12.66 26.18 -10.34
CA PRO A 65 13.76 27.13 -10.41
C PRO A 65 14.94 26.70 -11.30
N ALA A 66 15.24 25.40 -11.36
CA ALA A 66 16.34 24.88 -12.17
C ALA A 66 15.97 24.91 -13.66
N LYS A 67 14.76 24.48 -14.01
CA LYS A 67 14.26 24.50 -15.41
C LYS A 67 14.03 25.92 -15.91
N ARG A 68 13.53 26.82 -15.07
CA ARG A 68 13.39 28.25 -15.39
C ARG A 68 14.75 28.86 -15.72
N LYS A 69 15.78 28.55 -14.93
CA LYS A 69 17.15 29.04 -15.19
C LYS A 69 17.69 28.52 -16.52
N GLU A 70 17.54 27.23 -16.81
CA GLU A 70 17.96 26.63 -18.09
C GLU A 70 17.21 27.24 -19.28
N TYR A 71 15.90 27.46 -19.14
CA TYR A 71 15.07 28.15 -20.14
C TYR A 71 15.53 29.59 -20.38
N ASP A 72 15.74 30.37 -19.32
CA ASP A 72 16.18 31.77 -19.42
C ASP A 72 17.61 31.87 -20.03
N GLU A 73 18.51 30.96 -19.68
CA GLU A 73 19.87 30.88 -20.23
C GLU A 73 19.86 30.50 -21.71
N THR A 74 19.08 29.48 -22.07
CA THR A 74 18.90 29.04 -23.45
C THR A 74 18.30 30.17 -24.28
N ARG A 75 17.25 30.84 -23.79
CA ARG A 75 16.62 31.96 -24.48
C ARG A 75 17.54 33.17 -24.61
N ARG A 76 18.45 33.41 -23.67
CA ARG A 76 19.49 34.44 -23.79
C ARG A 76 20.52 34.09 -24.85
N LEU A 77 20.93 32.82 -24.94
CA LEU A 77 21.91 32.34 -25.92
C LEU A 77 21.35 32.34 -27.34
N PHE A 78 20.09 31.94 -27.52
CA PHE A 78 19.44 31.87 -28.83
C PHE A 78 18.74 33.18 -29.24
N GLY A 79 18.20 33.94 -28.30
CA GLY A 79 17.54 35.24 -28.56
C GLY A 79 18.51 36.40 -28.84
N ALA A 80 19.80 36.25 -28.53
CA ALA A 80 20.85 37.24 -28.82
C ALA A 80 21.43 37.14 -30.25
N GLY A 81 20.79 36.40 -31.17
CA GLY A 81 21.13 36.43 -32.60
C GLY A 81 22.51 35.86 -32.95
N ARG A 82 23.11 35.01 -32.10
CA ARG A 82 24.47 34.49 -32.34
C ARG A 82 24.52 33.28 -33.30
N PHE A 83 23.38 32.75 -33.73
CA PHE A 83 23.28 31.63 -34.67
C PHE A 83 22.09 31.72 -35.64
N GLY A 84 21.75 32.92 -36.10
CA GLY A 84 20.73 33.15 -37.12
C GLY A 84 21.24 33.99 -38.28
N SER A 85 21.54 33.32 -39.41
CA SER A 85 21.77 33.87 -40.75
C SER A 85 23.08 34.62 -41.05
N GLY A 86 23.91 33.98 -41.89
CA GLY A 86 24.84 34.65 -42.82
C GLY A 86 26.33 34.66 -42.43
N GLY A 87 27.16 33.96 -43.23
CA GLY A 87 28.59 34.28 -43.33
C GLY A 87 29.54 33.08 -43.24
N ALA A 88 30.28 32.85 -44.32
CA ALA A 88 31.33 31.85 -44.45
C ALA A 88 32.61 32.18 -43.64
N GLY A 89 33.44 31.15 -43.42
CA GLY A 89 34.80 31.22 -42.85
C GLY A 89 34.83 30.64 -41.42
N GLY A 90 35.57 29.58 -41.08
CA GLY A 90 36.97 29.31 -41.35
C GLY A 90 37.73 29.34 -40.01
N TYR A 91 38.66 28.39 -39.80
CA TYR A 91 39.54 28.18 -38.62
C TYR A 91 38.86 27.52 -37.39
N GLY A 92 39.31 26.39 -36.83
CA GLY A 92 40.61 25.72 -36.84
C GLY A 92 41.37 26.03 -35.55
N GLY A 93 41.64 25.04 -34.70
CA GLY A 93 42.63 25.16 -33.61
C GLY A 93 42.19 24.59 -32.26
N GLY A 94 42.87 23.55 -31.81
CA GLY A 94 42.62 22.84 -30.55
C GLY A 94 43.39 23.35 -29.33
N GLY A 95 43.27 22.57 -28.25
CA GLY A 95 43.88 22.72 -26.93
C GLY A 95 42.79 22.98 -25.88
N GLY A 96 42.54 22.16 -24.85
CA GLY A 96 43.42 21.24 -24.13
C GLY A 96 43.73 21.83 -22.73
N PHE A 97 43.34 21.08 -21.68
CA PHE A 97 43.57 21.29 -20.22
C PHE A 97 42.60 22.26 -19.51
N GLY A 98 42.02 21.96 -18.34
CA GLY A 98 42.13 20.83 -17.40
C GLY A 98 40.91 20.87 -16.45
N SER A 99 40.38 19.71 -16.05
CA SER A 99 40.66 18.99 -14.80
C SER A 99 39.94 19.54 -13.56
N GLY A 100 39.07 18.70 -12.98
CA GLY A 100 38.54 18.75 -11.61
C GLY A 100 37.12 19.34 -11.53
N GLY A 101 36.09 18.68 -11.02
CA GLY A 101 35.93 17.41 -10.32
C GLY A 101 34.49 17.34 -9.80
N PHE A 102 34.07 16.16 -9.38
CA PHE A 102 32.83 15.84 -8.64
C PHE A 102 31.52 15.74 -9.43
N GLY A 103 31.13 14.50 -9.74
CA GLY A 103 29.82 14.14 -10.26
C GLY A 103 29.50 12.66 -10.06
N ASN A 104 29.44 12.20 -8.81
CA ASN A 104 28.72 10.97 -8.46
C ASN A 104 28.05 11.13 -7.08
N THR A 105 26.80 11.59 -7.10
CA THR A 105 25.81 11.31 -6.06
C THR A 105 24.49 11.05 -6.77
N GLY A 106 23.89 9.91 -6.44
CA GLY A 106 22.78 9.29 -7.15
C GLY A 106 21.48 10.09 -7.22
N GLY A 107 20.60 9.59 -8.09
CA GLY A 107 19.16 9.72 -7.93
C GLY A 107 18.47 10.50 -9.04
N SER A 108 18.19 9.83 -10.18
CA SER A 108 17.11 10.24 -11.06
C SER A 108 16.36 8.96 -11.45
N ALA A 109 15.27 8.62 -10.76
CA ALA A 109 13.95 9.23 -10.94
C ALA A 109 13.58 9.19 -12.43
N GLY A 110 12.82 8.15 -12.76
CA GLY A 110 12.23 7.98 -14.08
C GLY A 110 11.40 9.21 -14.44
N GLY A 111 11.64 9.70 -15.66
CA GLY A 111 10.74 10.64 -16.29
C GLY A 111 9.40 9.95 -16.51
N PHE A 112 8.42 10.34 -15.70
CA PHE A 112 7.02 10.15 -16.06
C PHE A 112 6.72 11.15 -17.17
N SER A 113 6.66 10.68 -18.42
CA SER A 113 6.12 11.47 -19.51
C SER A 113 4.60 11.48 -19.40
N PHE A 114 4.01 12.68 -19.32
CA PHE A 114 2.56 12.88 -19.31
C PHE A 114 1.93 12.59 -20.70
N SER A 115 2.74 12.41 -21.75
CA SER A 115 2.30 11.88 -23.05
C SER A 115 1.82 10.43 -22.97
N ASP A 116 2.41 9.62 -22.08
CA ASP A 116 2.21 8.17 -22.10
C ASP A 116 1.03 7.71 -21.21
N ILE A 117 0.44 8.64 -20.44
CA ILE A 117 -0.73 8.39 -19.61
C ILE A 117 -2.04 8.84 -20.26
N PHE A 118 -1.99 9.79 -21.21
CA PHE A 118 -3.18 10.34 -21.86
C PHE A 118 -3.52 9.67 -23.21
N ASP A 119 -2.54 9.03 -23.86
CA ASP A 119 -2.77 8.22 -25.08
C ASP A 119 -3.26 6.78 -24.75
N GLY A 120 -3.21 6.39 -23.47
CA GLY A 120 -3.63 5.06 -23.00
C GLY A 120 -5.10 4.94 -22.57
N ALA A 121 -5.90 6.01 -22.65
CA ALA A 121 -7.24 6.06 -22.04
C ALA A 121 -8.37 6.64 -22.90
N ALA A 122 -8.15 6.90 -24.20
CA ALA A 122 -9.18 7.47 -25.07
C ALA A 122 -9.05 7.07 -26.55
N SER A 123 -9.14 5.77 -26.87
CA SER A 123 -9.63 5.34 -28.18
C SER A 123 -10.10 3.90 -28.14
N GLY A 124 -11.35 3.72 -27.70
CA GLY A 124 -12.13 2.55 -28.05
C GLY A 124 -12.66 2.71 -29.47
N ASN A 125 -12.53 1.63 -30.25
CA ASN A 125 -13.34 1.24 -31.41
C ASN A 125 -12.71 1.39 -32.81
N GLY A 126 -12.38 0.23 -33.41
CA GLY A 126 -12.69 -0.07 -34.80
C GLY A 126 -11.53 -0.04 -35.82
N GLY A 127 -11.14 -1.22 -36.31
CA GLY A 127 -10.46 -1.35 -37.60
C GLY A 127 -9.33 -2.37 -37.65
N GLY A 128 -9.67 -3.65 -37.69
CA GLY A 128 -8.71 -4.69 -38.09
C GLY A 128 -8.32 -4.50 -39.56
N GLY A 129 -7.05 -4.17 -39.81
CA GLY A 129 -6.53 -3.97 -41.15
C GLY A 129 -5.01 -4.09 -41.19
N PHE A 130 -4.51 -5.27 -41.56
CA PHE A 130 -3.27 -5.55 -42.30
C PHE A 130 -1.95 -4.80 -41.95
N GLY A 131 -1.83 -4.13 -40.78
CA GLY A 131 -0.61 -3.46 -40.32
C GLY A 131 0.30 -4.31 -39.41
N ASP A 132 -0.28 -5.16 -38.57
CA ASP A 132 0.45 -5.87 -37.50
C ASP A 132 1.39 -7.00 -37.96
N ILE A 133 1.32 -7.41 -39.23
CA ILE A 133 2.20 -8.46 -39.78
C ILE A 133 3.40 -7.87 -40.54
N PHE A 134 3.28 -6.65 -41.07
CA PHE A 134 4.39 -5.95 -41.73
C PHE A 134 5.25 -5.16 -40.72
N GLU A 135 4.69 -4.79 -39.57
CA GLU A 135 5.42 -4.16 -38.46
C GLU A 135 6.36 -5.15 -37.73
N GLY A 136 6.08 -6.45 -37.76
CA GLY A 136 6.94 -7.50 -37.19
C GLY A 136 8.18 -7.85 -38.02
N LEU A 137 8.27 -7.41 -39.28
CA LEU A 137 9.38 -7.73 -40.19
C LEU A 137 10.29 -6.52 -40.46
N PHE A 138 9.74 -5.31 -40.55
CA PHE A 138 10.53 -4.09 -40.78
C PHE A 138 11.18 -3.52 -39.52
N ASN A 139 10.83 -4.00 -38.32
CA ASN A 139 11.54 -3.68 -37.08
C ASN A 139 12.75 -4.60 -36.81
N ARG A 140 13.27 -5.29 -37.83
CA ARG A 140 14.48 -6.15 -37.75
C ARG A 140 15.73 -5.53 -38.38
N GLY A 141 15.79 -4.20 -38.49
CA GLY A 141 16.95 -3.50 -39.02
C GLY A 141 17.18 -2.18 -38.29
N GLY A 142 17.98 -2.18 -37.22
CA GLY A 142 18.44 -0.93 -36.60
C GLY A 142 18.68 -0.92 -35.09
N GLY A 143 18.49 -2.04 -34.37
CA GLY A 143 18.69 -2.14 -32.93
C GLY A 143 19.87 -3.03 -32.54
N ALA A 144 21.10 -2.55 -32.69
CA ALA A 144 22.22 -3.09 -31.93
C ALA A 144 22.04 -2.69 -30.46
N GLY A 145 21.44 -3.57 -29.65
CA GLY A 145 21.09 -3.23 -28.27
C GLY A 145 20.56 -4.40 -27.45
N GLN A 146 21.47 -5.31 -27.08
CA GLN A 146 21.42 -6.09 -25.85
C GLN A 146 20.21 -7.03 -25.64
N ALA A 147 20.31 -8.27 -26.15
CA ALA A 147 19.72 -9.41 -25.46
C ALA A 147 20.13 -9.36 -23.97
N PRO A 148 19.25 -9.69 -23.00
CA PRO A 148 19.61 -9.67 -21.59
C PRO A 148 20.71 -10.70 -21.35
N GLY A 149 21.96 -10.26 -21.42
CA GLY A 149 23.10 -11.05 -21.00
C GLY A 149 22.91 -11.43 -19.53
N PRO A 150 23.28 -12.65 -19.10
CA PRO A 150 23.19 -13.06 -17.72
C PRO A 150 23.99 -12.09 -16.85
N GLN A 151 23.29 -11.23 -16.12
CA GLN A 151 23.92 -10.23 -15.27
C GLN A 151 24.73 -10.92 -14.17
N PRO A 152 25.90 -10.36 -13.78
CA PRO A 152 26.63 -10.83 -12.62
C PRO A 152 25.72 -10.85 -11.39
N THR A 153 26.00 -11.76 -10.46
CA THR A 153 25.26 -12.01 -9.22
C THR A 153 25.20 -10.77 -8.33
N ARG A 154 24.37 -9.79 -8.70
CA ARG A 154 24.08 -8.57 -7.94
C ARG A 154 23.52 -8.94 -6.56
N PRO A 155 23.80 -8.15 -5.52
CA PRO A 155 23.18 -8.33 -4.21
C PRO A 155 21.66 -8.32 -4.38
N ARG A 156 21.01 -9.47 -4.15
CA ARG A 156 19.55 -9.61 -4.24
C ARG A 156 18.97 -9.42 -2.85
N ARG A 157 18.01 -8.50 -2.74
CA ARG A 157 17.19 -8.32 -1.53
C ARG A 157 16.60 -9.68 -1.14
N GLY A 158 16.50 -9.92 0.16
CA GLY A 158 15.85 -11.13 0.68
C GLY A 158 14.38 -11.19 0.26
N SER A 159 13.86 -12.41 0.16
CA SER A 159 12.43 -12.65 -0.11
C SER A 159 11.56 -12.16 1.03
N ASP A 160 10.38 -11.68 0.68
CA ASP A 160 9.34 -11.39 1.67
C ASP A 160 8.82 -12.70 2.26
N LEU A 161 8.44 -12.64 3.55
CA LEU A 161 7.87 -13.76 4.28
C LEU A 161 6.40 -13.44 4.58
N GLU A 162 5.57 -14.48 4.58
CA GLU A 162 4.18 -14.39 5.01
C GLU A 162 4.00 -15.27 6.24
N SER A 163 3.26 -14.77 7.21
CA SER A 163 2.93 -15.49 8.44
C SER A 163 1.50 -15.17 8.83
N GLU A 164 0.82 -16.16 9.38
CA GLU A 164 -0.52 -16.00 9.91
C GLU A 164 -0.46 -15.89 11.43
N LEU A 165 -1.29 -15.03 12.00
CA LEU A 165 -1.40 -14.85 13.44
C LEU A 165 -2.87 -14.86 13.85
N THR A 166 -3.26 -15.83 14.66
CA THR A 166 -4.59 -15.89 15.27
C THR A 166 -4.59 -15.13 16.59
N LEU A 167 -5.51 -14.18 16.74
CA LEU A 167 -5.71 -13.38 17.94
C LEU A 167 -7.11 -13.59 18.50
N GLY A 168 -7.21 -13.54 19.84
CA GLY A 168 -8.50 -13.39 20.49
C GLY A 168 -9.15 -12.06 20.12
N PHE A 169 -10.48 -12.02 20.13
CA PHE A 169 -11.27 -10.83 19.82
C PHE A 169 -10.86 -9.60 20.66
N ARG A 170 -10.62 -9.81 21.96
CA ARG A 170 -10.19 -8.74 22.88
C ARG A 170 -8.82 -8.17 22.51
N ASP A 171 -7.86 -9.04 22.19
CA ASP A 171 -6.52 -8.62 21.79
C ASP A 171 -6.51 -7.90 20.45
N ALA A 172 -7.34 -8.34 19.50
CA ALA A 172 -7.53 -7.68 18.21
C ALA A 172 -8.17 -6.29 18.36
N THR A 173 -9.08 -6.12 19.32
CA THR A 173 -9.78 -4.84 19.54
C THR A 173 -8.95 -3.84 20.34
N LEU A 174 -8.28 -4.27 21.41
CA LEU A 174 -7.44 -3.40 22.26
C LEU A 174 -6.02 -3.20 21.70
N GLY A 175 -5.55 -4.10 20.85
CA GLY A 175 -4.19 -4.13 20.36
C GLY A 175 -3.26 -4.83 21.35
N VAL A 176 -2.33 -5.62 20.83
CA VAL A 176 -1.38 -6.40 21.64
C VAL A 176 -0.01 -6.41 20.97
N THR A 177 1.05 -6.58 21.76
CA THR A 177 2.38 -6.88 21.23
C THR A 177 2.67 -8.35 21.47
N THR A 178 2.71 -9.13 20.40
CA THR A 178 2.88 -10.58 20.47
C THR A 178 4.17 -11.00 19.77
N PRO A 179 5.00 -11.85 20.40
CA PRO A 179 6.17 -12.43 19.75
C PRO A 179 5.75 -13.49 18.73
N ILE A 180 6.30 -13.41 17.51
CA ILE A 180 6.16 -14.45 16.49
C ILE A 180 7.53 -15.08 16.25
N THR A 181 7.59 -16.41 16.33
CA THR A 181 8.80 -17.17 16.00
C THR A 181 8.83 -17.48 14.52
N LEU A 182 9.87 -17.03 13.83
CA LEU A 182 10.07 -17.22 12.41
C LEU A 182 11.32 -18.04 12.17
N THR A 183 11.20 -19.06 11.34
CA THR A 183 12.32 -19.85 10.86
C THR A 183 12.65 -19.40 9.45
N SER A 184 13.83 -18.80 9.25
CA SER A 184 14.22 -18.29 7.94
C SER A 184 15.72 -18.45 7.69
N PRO A 185 16.16 -18.55 6.42
CA PRO A 185 17.57 -18.47 6.08
C PRO A 185 18.14 -17.11 6.48
N SER A 186 19.25 -17.14 7.21
CA SER A 186 20.00 -15.98 7.66
C SER A 186 21.48 -16.13 7.29
N PRO A 187 22.26 -15.03 7.20
CA PRO A 187 23.69 -15.14 6.97
C PRO A 187 24.31 -15.92 8.12
N CYS A 188 25.19 -16.86 7.80
CA CYS A 188 25.91 -17.62 8.80
C CYS A 188 26.65 -16.66 9.73
N THR A 189 26.47 -16.80 11.04
CA THR A 189 27.09 -15.92 12.05
C THR A 189 28.60 -16.07 12.11
N THR A 190 29.11 -17.23 11.73
CA THR A 190 30.53 -17.59 11.82
C THR A 190 31.33 -17.01 10.66
N CYS A 191 30.81 -17.10 9.43
CA CYS A 191 31.48 -16.56 8.24
C CYS A 191 30.88 -15.25 7.72
N HIS A 192 29.83 -14.72 8.37
CA HIS A 192 29.09 -13.51 7.96
C HIS A 192 28.62 -13.53 6.48
N GLY A 193 28.34 -14.71 5.94
CA GLY A 193 27.90 -14.88 4.56
C GLY A 193 29.01 -15.09 3.53
N SER A 194 30.28 -15.11 3.92
CA SER A 194 31.39 -15.38 2.98
C SER A 194 31.45 -16.85 2.54
N GLY A 195 30.89 -17.76 3.34
CA GLY A 195 30.98 -19.21 3.14
C GLY A 195 32.35 -19.80 3.46
N ALA A 196 33.37 -18.97 3.72
CA ALA A 196 34.72 -19.39 4.07
C ALA A 196 34.92 -19.49 5.59
N LYS A 197 35.85 -20.33 6.02
CA LYS A 197 36.25 -20.46 7.43
C LYS A 197 36.73 -19.10 7.96
N PRO A 198 36.43 -18.74 9.23
CA PRO A 198 36.94 -17.51 9.82
C PRO A 198 38.47 -17.40 9.68
N GLY A 199 38.95 -16.26 9.17
CA GLY A 199 40.37 -16.03 8.88
C GLY A 199 40.82 -16.43 7.47
N THR A 200 39.97 -17.11 6.69
CA THR A 200 40.18 -17.34 5.26
C THR A 200 39.20 -16.51 4.44
N SER A 201 39.53 -16.26 3.17
CA SER A 201 38.69 -15.48 2.26
C SER A 201 38.48 -16.23 0.95
N PRO A 202 37.27 -16.18 0.36
CA PRO A 202 37.05 -16.72 -0.98
C PRO A 202 37.98 -16.04 -1.98
N ARG A 203 38.70 -16.83 -2.79
CA ARG A 203 39.54 -16.31 -3.86
C ARG A 203 38.73 -16.13 -5.15
N VAL A 204 39.14 -15.17 -5.98
CA VAL A 204 38.54 -14.98 -7.30
C VAL A 204 38.79 -16.23 -8.16
N CYS A 205 37.74 -16.73 -8.81
CA CYS A 205 37.86 -17.87 -9.71
C CYS A 205 38.67 -17.47 -10.95
N GLN A 206 39.81 -18.12 -11.17
CA GLN A 206 40.73 -17.81 -12.29
C GLN A 206 40.12 -18.19 -13.65
N SER A 207 39.33 -19.26 -13.70
CA SER A 207 38.74 -19.78 -14.94
C SER A 207 37.65 -18.87 -15.54
N CYS A 208 37.02 -18.04 -14.71
CA CYS A 208 36.03 -17.06 -15.16
C CYS A 208 36.38 -15.61 -14.78
N ASN A 209 37.56 -15.37 -14.19
CA ASN A 209 37.98 -14.07 -13.66
C ASN A 209 36.92 -13.37 -12.79
N GLY A 210 36.19 -14.15 -11.97
CA GLY A 210 35.15 -13.61 -11.10
C GLY A 210 33.78 -13.40 -11.75
N SER A 211 33.62 -13.63 -13.05
CA SER A 211 32.33 -13.43 -13.74
C SER A 211 31.28 -14.48 -13.38
N GLY A 212 31.71 -15.66 -12.91
CA GLY A 212 30.84 -16.81 -12.64
C GLY A 212 30.38 -17.55 -13.90
N LEU A 213 30.64 -17.02 -15.09
CA LEU A 213 30.16 -17.55 -16.36
C LEU A 213 31.33 -17.71 -17.33
N VAL A 214 31.31 -18.77 -18.12
CA VAL A 214 32.25 -19.00 -19.20
C VAL A 214 31.49 -19.01 -20.52
N SER A 215 32.04 -18.35 -21.54
CA SER A 215 31.44 -18.32 -22.87
C SER A 215 31.95 -19.50 -23.68
N ARG A 216 31.06 -20.37 -24.15
CA ARG A 216 31.37 -21.49 -25.02
C ARG A 216 30.91 -21.18 -26.44
N ASN A 217 31.86 -21.03 -27.34
CA ASN A 217 31.59 -20.76 -28.75
C ASN A 217 31.33 -22.08 -29.48
N GLN A 218 30.14 -22.22 -30.07
CA GLN A 218 29.81 -23.32 -30.98
C GLN A 218 29.40 -22.70 -32.32
N GLY A 219 30.37 -22.49 -33.20
CA GLY A 219 30.17 -21.84 -34.50
C GLY A 219 29.90 -20.34 -34.38
N ALA A 220 28.91 -19.83 -35.12
CA ALA A 220 28.54 -18.41 -35.15
C ALA A 220 27.77 -17.92 -33.91
N PHE A 221 27.54 -18.79 -32.91
CA PHE A 221 26.82 -18.47 -31.69
C PHE A 221 27.67 -18.78 -30.44
N SER A 222 27.69 -17.83 -29.50
CA SER A 222 28.32 -17.97 -28.20
C SER A 222 27.26 -18.21 -27.12
N PHE A 223 27.35 -19.31 -26.39
CA PHE A 223 26.46 -19.60 -25.26
C PHE A 223 27.18 -19.31 -23.94
N SER A 224 26.51 -18.67 -23.00
CA SER A 224 27.04 -18.45 -21.65
C SER A 224 26.61 -19.58 -20.74
N GLU A 225 27.56 -20.32 -20.20
CA GLU A 225 27.32 -21.42 -19.26
C GLU A 225 27.91 -21.08 -17.88
N PRO A 226 27.33 -21.56 -16.77
CA PRO A 226 27.94 -21.43 -15.45
C PRO A 226 29.36 -22.03 -15.45
N CYS A 227 30.33 -21.29 -14.92
CA CYS A 227 31.71 -21.75 -14.82
C CYS A 227 31.77 -23.07 -14.02
N PRO A 228 32.40 -24.15 -14.52
CA PRO A 228 32.42 -25.45 -13.83
C PRO A 228 33.19 -25.39 -12.50
N ASP A 229 34.20 -24.53 -12.38
CA ASP A 229 35.08 -24.47 -11.21
C ASP A 229 34.46 -23.71 -10.03
N CYS A 230 33.70 -22.65 -10.29
CA CYS A 230 33.00 -21.89 -9.24
C CYS A 230 31.48 -22.08 -9.24
N ARG A 231 30.94 -22.89 -10.16
CA ARG A 231 29.50 -23.17 -10.31
C ARG A 231 28.62 -21.91 -10.34
N GLY A 232 29.10 -20.84 -10.97
CA GLY A 232 28.34 -19.59 -11.07
C GLY A 232 28.59 -18.54 -9.98
N THR A 233 29.33 -18.87 -8.91
CA THR A 233 29.51 -17.92 -7.78
C THR A 233 30.52 -16.82 -8.05
N GLY A 234 31.46 -17.03 -8.99
CA GLY A 234 32.59 -16.15 -9.29
C GLY A 234 33.76 -16.26 -8.30
N SER A 235 33.60 -17.02 -7.22
CA SER A 235 34.64 -17.20 -6.20
C SER A 235 34.76 -18.67 -5.81
N VAL A 236 35.98 -19.08 -5.50
CA VAL A 236 36.28 -20.43 -5.01
C VAL A 236 36.58 -20.33 -3.52
N ILE A 237 35.92 -21.19 -2.75
CA ILE A 237 36.13 -21.30 -1.30
C ILE A 237 37.00 -22.55 -1.10
N ASP A 238 38.27 -22.35 -0.78
CA ASP A 238 39.19 -23.48 -0.53
C ASP A 238 38.93 -24.09 0.85
N ASP A 239 38.69 -23.25 1.86
CA ASP A 239 38.34 -23.66 3.23
C ASP A 239 36.88 -23.30 3.56
N PRO A 240 35.92 -24.23 3.39
CA PRO A 240 34.52 -23.96 3.68
C PRO A 240 34.28 -23.76 5.18
N CYS A 241 33.36 -22.86 5.51
CA CYS A 241 32.90 -22.67 6.88
C CYS A 241 32.20 -23.94 7.38
N THR A 242 32.53 -24.38 8.59
CA THR A 242 31.99 -25.60 9.22
C THR A 242 30.48 -25.55 9.43
N ASP A 243 29.95 -24.37 9.74
CA ASP A 243 28.54 -24.24 10.17
C ASP A 243 27.56 -24.16 8.99
N CYS A 244 28.01 -23.65 7.84
CA CYS A 244 27.19 -23.50 6.64
C CYS A 244 27.69 -24.33 5.45
N ASN A 245 28.75 -25.10 5.62
CA ASN A 245 29.38 -25.95 4.58
C ASN A 245 29.60 -25.21 3.25
N GLY A 246 30.13 -23.98 3.30
CA GLY A 246 30.39 -23.19 2.10
C GLY A 246 29.21 -22.37 1.53
N THR A 247 27.98 -22.57 2.02
CA THR A 247 26.78 -21.89 1.47
C THR A 247 26.64 -20.42 1.90
N GLY A 248 27.27 -20.04 3.01
CA GLY A 248 27.17 -18.69 3.60
C GLY A 248 25.84 -18.42 4.32
N VAL A 249 24.89 -19.35 4.32
CA VAL A 249 23.57 -19.19 4.95
C VAL A 249 23.28 -20.34 5.90
N THR A 250 22.60 -20.04 7.00
CA THR A 250 22.08 -21.04 7.94
C THR A 250 20.62 -20.74 8.27
N VAL A 251 19.83 -21.80 8.42
CA VAL A 251 18.43 -21.66 8.87
C VAL A 251 18.46 -21.34 10.35
N ARG A 252 17.87 -20.21 10.73
CA ARG A 252 17.81 -19.78 12.13
C ARG A 252 16.39 -19.42 12.51
N THR A 253 16.01 -19.83 13.71
CA THR A 253 14.79 -19.38 14.37
C THR A 253 15.06 -18.05 15.06
N ARG A 254 14.21 -17.05 14.80
CA ARG A 254 14.25 -15.75 15.48
C ARG A 254 12.86 -15.38 15.96
N THR A 255 12.79 -14.64 17.05
CA THR A 255 11.54 -14.09 17.58
C THR A 255 11.43 -12.62 17.18
N VAL A 256 10.35 -12.26 16.51
CA VAL A 256 10.05 -10.88 16.13
C VAL A 256 8.84 -10.42 16.94
N ASN A 257 8.98 -9.31 17.66
CA ASN A 257 7.87 -8.71 18.38
C ASN A 257 7.02 -7.90 17.41
N VAL A 258 5.79 -8.36 17.18
CA VAL A 258 4.85 -7.70 16.28
C VAL A 258 3.89 -6.86 17.11
N LYS A 259 3.92 -5.55 16.89
CA LYS A 259 2.98 -4.62 17.51
C LYS A 259 1.73 -4.51 16.66
N ILE A 260 0.63 -5.03 17.19
CA ILE A 260 -0.66 -5.07 16.51
C ILE A 260 -1.45 -3.85 16.98
N PRO A 261 -1.86 -2.95 16.07
CA PRO A 261 -2.62 -1.78 16.46
C PRO A 261 -4.01 -2.17 16.97
N ALA A 262 -4.61 -1.31 17.79
CA ALA A 262 -5.97 -1.51 18.24
C ALA A 262 -6.97 -1.43 17.07
N GLY A 263 -8.03 -2.24 17.14
CA GLY A 263 -9.12 -2.22 16.17
C GLY A 263 -8.84 -2.97 14.85
N VAL A 264 -7.83 -3.84 14.79
CA VAL A 264 -7.54 -4.64 13.59
C VAL A 264 -8.73 -5.50 13.20
N LYS A 265 -8.94 -5.66 11.89
CA LYS A 265 -10.00 -6.49 11.32
C LYS A 265 -9.46 -7.88 10.98
N ASP A 266 -10.36 -8.85 10.93
CA ASP A 266 -10.05 -10.18 10.40
C ASP A 266 -9.56 -10.07 8.94
N GLY A 267 -8.51 -10.83 8.61
CA GLY A 267 -7.85 -10.81 7.31
C GLY A 267 -6.94 -9.59 7.06
N GLN A 268 -6.74 -8.71 8.05
CA GLN A 268 -5.89 -7.55 7.87
C GLN A 268 -4.41 -7.95 7.76
N ARG A 269 -3.73 -7.53 6.68
CA ARG A 269 -2.28 -7.69 6.51
C ARG A 269 -1.50 -6.53 7.12
N ILE A 270 -0.54 -6.85 8.00
CA ILE A 270 0.38 -5.92 8.64
C ILE A 270 1.78 -6.14 8.06
N ARG A 271 2.41 -5.08 7.54
CA ARG A 271 3.77 -5.13 7.00
C ARG A 271 4.79 -4.72 8.06
N LEU A 272 5.77 -5.59 8.27
CA LEU A 272 6.94 -5.35 9.11
C LEU A 272 8.17 -5.24 8.19
N ALA A 273 8.61 -4.02 7.94
CA ALA A 273 9.70 -3.73 7.02
C ALA A 273 11.04 -4.34 7.52
N GLY A 274 11.78 -4.99 6.63
CA GLY A 274 13.08 -5.59 6.93
C GLY A 274 13.04 -6.84 7.83
N GLN A 275 11.85 -7.31 8.20
CA GLN A 275 11.65 -8.51 9.03
C GLN A 275 11.37 -9.78 8.20
N GLY A 276 11.57 -9.73 6.89
CA GLY A 276 11.55 -10.91 6.00
C GLY A 276 12.89 -11.62 5.94
N GLN A 277 13.10 -12.47 4.93
CA GLN A 277 14.32 -13.25 4.80
C GLN A 277 15.55 -12.35 4.61
N ALA A 278 16.71 -12.79 5.08
CA ALA A 278 17.93 -12.01 4.88
C ALA A 278 18.34 -11.97 3.41
N GLY A 279 18.82 -10.81 2.95
CA GLY A 279 19.39 -10.66 1.62
C GLY A 279 20.76 -11.35 1.50
N MET A 280 21.10 -11.78 0.29
CA MET A 280 22.39 -12.41 0.03
C MET A 280 23.49 -11.35 -0.11
N ARG A 281 24.69 -11.66 0.38
CA ARG A 281 25.91 -10.84 0.20
C ARG A 281 25.74 -9.37 0.63
N GLY A 282 25.10 -9.15 1.79
CA GLY A 282 24.90 -7.81 2.35
C GLY A 282 23.73 -7.02 1.74
N ALA A 283 22.92 -7.66 0.88
CA ALA A 283 21.67 -7.06 0.43
C ALA A 283 20.66 -6.90 1.58
N PRO A 284 19.75 -5.91 1.52
CA PRO A 284 18.74 -5.71 2.56
C PRO A 284 17.81 -6.93 2.68
N SER A 285 17.23 -7.10 3.87
CA SER A 285 16.22 -8.13 4.11
C SER A 285 14.91 -7.86 3.36
N GLY A 286 14.16 -8.92 3.14
CA GLY A 286 12.75 -8.87 2.78
C GLY A 286 11.89 -8.23 3.87
N ASP A 287 10.59 -8.15 3.63
CA ASP A 287 9.59 -7.73 4.60
C ASP A 287 8.80 -8.94 5.10
N LEU A 288 8.21 -8.80 6.28
CA LEU A 288 7.28 -9.79 6.80
C LEU A 288 5.86 -9.24 6.72
N PHE A 289 4.98 -9.97 6.04
CA PHE A 289 3.56 -9.71 6.02
C PHE A 289 2.88 -10.66 7.00
N VAL A 290 2.26 -10.10 8.03
CA VAL A 290 1.47 -10.86 9.00
C VAL A 290 0.00 -10.68 8.68
N THR A 291 -0.67 -11.75 8.31
CA THR A 291 -2.13 -11.77 8.14
C THR A 291 -2.76 -12.12 9.48
N VAL A 292 -3.61 -11.24 10.00
CA VAL A 292 -4.28 -11.43 11.29
C VAL A 292 -5.60 -12.15 11.09
N HIS A 293 -5.81 -13.23 11.84
CA HIS A 293 -7.09 -13.91 11.98
C HIS A 293 -7.68 -13.65 13.35
N VAL A 294 -8.93 -13.20 13.42
CA VAL A 294 -9.59 -12.87 14.69
C VAL A 294 -10.58 -13.96 15.06
N SER A 295 -10.35 -14.63 16.19
CA SER A 295 -11.29 -15.60 16.72
C SER A 295 -12.58 -14.92 17.21
N ALA A 296 -13.71 -15.61 17.03
CA ALA A 296 -14.99 -15.15 17.56
C ALA A 296 -14.95 -15.09 19.10
N ASP A 297 -15.74 -14.18 19.67
CA ASP A 297 -15.94 -14.04 21.12
C ASP A 297 -17.33 -14.55 21.49
N ASP A 298 -17.45 -15.17 22.66
CA ASP A 298 -18.73 -15.72 23.14
C ASP A 298 -19.73 -14.63 23.56
N VAL A 299 -19.23 -13.44 23.90
CA VAL A 299 -20.04 -12.33 24.45
C VAL A 299 -20.23 -11.23 23.41
N PHE A 300 -19.19 -10.89 22.67
CA PHE A 300 -19.19 -9.74 21.76
C PHE A 300 -19.27 -10.15 20.29
N THR A 301 -20.21 -9.53 19.57
CA THR A 301 -20.25 -9.57 18.11
C THR A 301 -19.86 -8.21 17.55
N ARG A 302 -18.88 -8.16 16.63
CA ARG A 302 -18.46 -6.89 16.00
C ARG A 302 -19.36 -6.54 14.83
N ASN A 303 -19.84 -5.29 14.80
CA ASN A 303 -20.51 -4.70 13.64
C ASN A 303 -19.81 -3.39 13.27
N GLY A 304 -18.87 -3.46 12.32
CA GLY A 304 -18.03 -2.31 11.96
C GLY A 304 -17.12 -1.90 13.11
N ASP A 305 -17.35 -0.71 13.65
CA ASP A 305 -16.65 -0.17 14.83
C ASP A 305 -17.46 -0.36 16.13
N ASP A 306 -18.73 -0.73 16.02
CA ASP A 306 -19.61 -0.94 17.14
C ASP A 306 -19.56 -2.40 17.61
N LEU A 307 -19.87 -2.62 18.88
CA LEU A 307 -19.97 -3.95 19.48
C LEU A 307 -21.42 -4.24 19.80
N LEU A 308 -21.86 -5.46 19.55
CA LEU A 308 -23.17 -5.95 19.95
C LEU A 308 -22.98 -7.00 21.04
N VAL A 309 -23.76 -6.84 22.12
CA VAL A 309 -23.85 -7.82 23.20
C VAL A 309 -25.32 -8.12 23.45
N THR A 310 -25.63 -9.41 23.62
CA THR A 310 -26.97 -9.85 24.00
C THR A 310 -27.03 -9.92 25.53
N LEU A 311 -27.85 -9.06 26.14
CA LEU A 311 -28.05 -9.04 27.58
C LEU A 311 -29.28 -9.87 27.93
N PRO A 312 -29.10 -11.05 28.56
CA PRO A 312 -30.23 -11.80 29.10
C PRO A 312 -30.81 -11.05 30.30
N VAL A 313 -32.11 -10.81 30.27
CA VAL A 313 -32.86 -10.13 31.35
C VAL A 313 -34.12 -10.90 31.68
N SER A 314 -34.60 -10.75 32.91
CA SER A 314 -35.90 -11.27 33.32
C SER A 314 -37.04 -10.36 32.85
N PHE A 315 -38.24 -10.93 32.73
CA PHE A 315 -39.45 -10.16 32.44
C PHE A 315 -39.70 -9.05 33.47
N ALA A 316 -39.49 -9.35 34.76
CA ALA A 316 -39.68 -8.39 35.84
C ALA A 316 -38.75 -7.17 35.71
N GLU A 317 -37.49 -7.37 35.33
CA GLU A 317 -36.53 -6.28 35.10
C GLU A 317 -36.95 -5.37 33.95
N LEU A 318 -37.61 -5.91 32.92
CA LEU A 318 -38.13 -5.10 31.82
C LEU A 318 -39.41 -4.34 32.17
N ALA A 319 -40.33 -4.99 32.89
CA ALA A 319 -41.58 -4.39 33.31
C ALA A 319 -41.34 -3.27 34.33
N LEU A 320 -40.51 -3.52 35.34
CA LEU A 320 -40.28 -2.61 36.47
C LEU A 320 -39.09 -1.66 36.27
N GLY A 321 -38.22 -1.97 35.32
CA GLY A 321 -36.93 -1.29 35.16
C GLY A 321 -35.89 -1.83 36.14
N ALA A 322 -34.63 -1.80 35.72
CA ALA A 322 -33.52 -2.34 36.50
C ALA A 322 -32.22 -1.61 36.16
N THR A 323 -31.20 -1.77 37.00
CA THR A 323 -29.83 -1.39 36.65
C THR A 323 -28.98 -2.65 36.64
N VAL A 324 -28.49 -3.03 35.46
CA VAL A 324 -27.77 -4.28 35.24
C VAL A 324 -26.34 -3.98 34.81
N THR A 325 -25.39 -4.77 35.29
CA THR A 325 -23.98 -4.65 34.89
C THR A 325 -23.74 -5.37 33.58
N VAL A 326 -23.21 -4.66 32.58
CA VAL A 326 -22.90 -5.20 31.25
C VAL A 326 -21.37 -5.28 31.07
N PRO A 327 -20.83 -6.40 30.57
CA PRO A 327 -19.41 -6.52 30.27
C PRO A 327 -19.04 -5.57 29.11
N THR A 328 -17.87 -4.95 29.21
CA THR A 328 -17.26 -4.18 28.11
C THR A 328 -15.86 -4.73 27.82
N LEU A 329 -15.15 -4.17 26.84
CA LEU A 329 -13.76 -4.58 26.54
C LEU A 329 -12.78 -4.30 27.70
N GLU A 330 -13.09 -3.31 28.54
CA GLU A 330 -12.23 -2.87 29.64
C GLU A 330 -12.86 -3.24 30.99
N GLN A 331 -13.67 -2.33 31.54
CA GLN A 331 -14.32 -2.46 32.83
C GLN A 331 -15.83 -2.59 32.66
N PRO A 332 -16.52 -3.45 33.43
CA PRO A 332 -17.97 -3.55 33.39
C PRO A 332 -18.64 -2.21 33.70
N VAL A 333 -19.77 -1.93 33.05
CA VAL A 333 -20.52 -0.68 33.24
C VAL A 333 -21.97 -0.99 33.59
N GLY A 334 -22.53 -0.26 34.56
CA GLY A 334 -23.95 -0.32 34.89
C GLY A 334 -24.80 0.35 33.81
N VAL A 335 -25.75 -0.39 33.25
CA VAL A 335 -26.72 0.09 32.27
C VAL A 335 -28.10 0.13 32.91
N LYS A 336 -28.73 1.31 32.88
CA LYS A 336 -30.10 1.50 33.36
C LYS A 336 -31.09 1.10 32.28
N ILE A 337 -31.92 0.11 32.59
CA ILE A 337 -33.04 -0.36 31.77
C ILE A 337 -34.29 0.38 32.24
N PRO A 338 -34.92 1.21 31.39
CA PRO A 338 -36.19 1.86 31.73
C PRO A 338 -37.31 0.84 31.92
N ALA A 339 -38.25 1.14 32.82
CA ALA A 339 -39.49 0.38 32.95
C ALA A 339 -40.30 0.38 31.65
N GLY A 340 -40.96 -0.73 31.34
CA GLY A 340 -41.69 -0.93 30.09
C GLY A 340 -40.79 -1.10 28.85
N THR A 341 -39.56 -1.58 29.03
CA THR A 341 -38.67 -1.86 27.89
C THR A 341 -39.13 -3.12 27.15
N THR A 342 -39.28 -3.03 25.83
CA THR A 342 -39.67 -4.17 24.99
C THR A 342 -38.52 -5.14 24.77
N ASP A 343 -38.83 -6.42 24.60
CA ASP A 343 -37.86 -7.43 24.16
C ASP A 343 -37.21 -7.02 22.81
N GLY A 344 -35.94 -7.36 22.63
CA GLY A 344 -35.16 -7.03 21.44
C GLY A 344 -34.75 -5.57 21.31
N ARG A 345 -35.18 -4.68 22.23
CA ARG A 345 -34.74 -3.28 22.22
C ARG A 345 -33.23 -3.19 22.39
N THR A 346 -32.59 -2.37 21.57
CA THR A 346 -31.15 -2.11 21.66
C THR A 346 -30.89 -0.82 22.43
N LEU A 347 -30.15 -0.93 23.53
CA LEU A 347 -29.68 0.21 24.34
C LEU A 347 -28.25 0.54 23.95
N ARG A 348 -27.98 1.82 23.71
CA ARG A 348 -26.66 2.29 23.24
C ARG A 348 -25.84 2.86 24.39
N VAL A 349 -24.70 2.23 24.66
CA VAL A 349 -23.69 2.72 25.59
C VAL A 349 -22.57 3.39 24.78
N ARG A 350 -22.50 4.72 24.88
CA ARG A 350 -21.61 5.52 24.04
C ARG A 350 -20.14 5.30 24.39
N GLY A 351 -19.28 5.22 23.38
CA GLY A 351 -17.82 5.21 23.52
C GLY A 351 -17.24 3.93 24.14
N ARG A 352 -18.00 2.82 24.14
CA ARG A 352 -17.58 1.51 24.66
C ARG A 352 -17.42 0.44 23.58
N GLY A 353 -17.34 0.85 22.31
CA GLY A 353 -17.05 -0.02 21.16
C GLY A 353 -15.56 -0.07 20.81
N VAL A 354 -15.26 -0.48 19.57
CA VAL A 354 -13.88 -0.68 19.09
C VAL A 354 -13.20 0.69 18.86
N PRO A 355 -11.92 0.87 19.24
CA PRO A 355 -11.19 2.10 18.97
C PRO A 355 -10.99 2.33 17.46
N LYS A 356 -11.18 3.59 17.03
CA LYS A 356 -11.05 4.01 15.62
C LYS A 356 -9.65 4.54 15.34
N ARG A 357 -9.15 4.30 14.13
CA ARG A 357 -7.84 4.80 13.67
C ARG A 357 -7.76 6.33 13.61
N ALA A 358 -8.88 7.00 13.34
CA ALA A 358 -8.98 8.47 13.28
C ALA A 358 -9.16 9.14 14.65
N GLY A 359 -9.13 8.36 15.74
CA GLY A 359 -9.46 8.81 17.09
C GLY A 359 -10.92 8.55 17.46
N GLY A 360 -11.16 8.36 18.75
CA GLY A 360 -12.48 8.00 19.30
C GLY A 360 -12.75 6.49 19.30
N HIS A 361 -13.94 6.14 19.77
CA HIS A 361 -14.41 4.77 19.93
C HIS A 361 -15.76 4.60 19.23
N GLY A 362 -16.08 3.37 18.81
CA GLY A 362 -17.45 2.99 18.52
C GLY A 362 -18.32 2.93 19.78
N ASP A 363 -19.57 2.52 19.60
CA ASP A 363 -20.54 2.34 20.66
C ASP A 363 -20.74 0.85 21.00
N LEU A 364 -21.19 0.57 22.23
CA LEU A 364 -21.66 -0.76 22.61
C LEU A 364 -23.19 -0.78 22.53
N LEU A 365 -23.71 -1.68 21.71
CA LEU A 365 -25.11 -1.93 21.45
C LEU A 365 -25.55 -3.14 22.29
N VAL A 366 -26.28 -2.86 23.35
CA VAL A 366 -26.80 -3.86 24.27
C VAL A 366 -28.19 -4.27 23.79
N LYS A 367 -28.30 -5.41 23.12
CA LYS A 367 -29.60 -5.97 22.73
C LYS A 367 -30.17 -6.72 23.92
N VAL A 368 -31.30 -6.25 24.41
CA VAL A 368 -32.02 -6.88 25.51
C VAL A 368 -32.76 -8.10 25.01
N GLN A 369 -32.63 -9.23 25.70
CA GLN A 369 -33.37 -10.45 25.40
C GLN A 369 -33.96 -11.06 26.67
N VAL A 370 -35.26 -11.34 26.66
CA VAL A 370 -35.93 -12.00 27.78
C VAL A 370 -35.45 -13.44 27.92
N ALA A 371 -34.90 -13.76 29.08
CA ALA A 371 -34.58 -15.11 29.50
C ALA A 371 -35.71 -15.68 30.35
N VAL A 372 -36.27 -16.81 29.92
CA VAL A 372 -37.33 -17.52 30.65
C VAL A 372 -36.69 -18.70 31.39
N PRO A 373 -36.81 -18.78 32.73
CA PRO A 373 -36.26 -19.90 33.48
C PRO A 373 -36.99 -21.20 33.11
N PRO A 374 -36.27 -22.32 32.91
CA PRO A 374 -36.88 -23.59 32.47
C PRO A 374 -37.69 -24.27 33.57
N SER A 375 -37.48 -23.93 34.84
CA SER A 375 -38.20 -24.49 35.98
C SER A 375 -38.55 -23.40 36.99
N LEU A 376 -39.71 -23.56 37.62
CA LEU A 376 -40.28 -22.63 38.60
C LEU A 376 -40.70 -23.40 39.85
N ASN A 377 -40.36 -22.88 41.03
CA ASN A 377 -40.87 -23.41 42.29
C ASN A 377 -42.34 -23.02 42.53
N GLU A 378 -43.02 -23.69 43.47
CA GLU A 378 -44.46 -23.48 43.73
C GLU A 378 -44.80 -22.01 44.05
N ARG A 379 -43.95 -21.33 44.82
CA ARG A 379 -44.14 -19.91 45.15
C ARG A 379 -44.07 -19.01 43.94
N ALA A 380 -43.10 -19.21 43.06
CA ALA A 380 -42.95 -18.44 41.82
C ALA A 380 -44.08 -18.73 40.84
N GLN A 381 -44.54 -19.99 40.75
CA GLN A 381 -45.71 -20.35 39.94
C GLN A 381 -46.97 -19.63 40.42
N GLN A 382 -47.20 -19.60 41.74
CA GLN A 382 -48.38 -18.91 42.28
C GLN A 382 -48.31 -17.40 42.01
N ALA A 383 -47.17 -16.76 42.24
CA ALA A 383 -46.99 -15.33 41.96
C ALA A 383 -47.22 -14.98 40.48
N LEU A 384 -46.82 -15.87 39.56
CA LEU A 384 -47.09 -15.67 38.13
C LEU A 384 -48.57 -15.84 37.77
N ARG A 385 -49.31 -16.74 38.44
CA ARG A 385 -50.76 -16.87 38.24
C ARG A 385 -51.48 -15.59 38.67
N ASP A 386 -51.13 -15.06 39.84
CA ASP A 386 -51.70 -13.82 40.36
C ASP A 386 -51.37 -12.63 39.43
N TYR A 387 -50.14 -12.57 38.90
CA TYR A 387 -49.73 -11.58 37.90
C TYR A 387 -50.56 -11.67 36.61
N VAL A 388 -50.76 -12.88 36.05
CA VAL A 388 -51.53 -13.08 34.81
C VAL A 388 -53.00 -12.67 34.99
N GLU A 389 -53.59 -12.92 36.16
CA GLU A 389 -54.96 -12.48 36.45
C GLU A 389 -55.06 -10.95 36.46
N ALA A 390 -54.12 -10.28 37.14
CA ALA A 390 -54.06 -8.82 37.17
C ALA A 390 -53.78 -8.21 35.78
N GLU A 391 -52.91 -8.82 34.98
CA GLU A 391 -52.58 -8.39 33.62
C GLU A 391 -53.81 -8.44 32.69
N ARG A 392 -54.60 -9.53 32.78
CA ARG A 392 -55.86 -9.67 32.05
C ARG A 392 -56.90 -8.65 32.50
N ALA A 393 -57.04 -8.42 33.81
CA ALA A 393 -57.92 -7.38 34.32
C ALA A 393 -57.50 -5.97 33.86
N GLY A 394 -56.19 -5.75 33.66
CA GLY A 394 -55.62 -4.54 33.07
C GLY A 394 -55.82 -4.40 31.55
N GLY A 395 -56.40 -5.40 30.88
CA GLY A 395 -56.73 -5.35 29.46
C GLY A 395 -55.54 -5.53 28.50
N PHE A 396 -54.39 -5.99 28.99
CA PHE A 396 -53.25 -6.30 28.12
C PHE A 396 -53.43 -7.67 27.45
N ASP A 397 -53.54 -7.68 26.12
CA ASP A 397 -53.57 -8.91 25.32
C ASP A 397 -52.36 -8.97 24.38
N PRO A 398 -51.35 -9.82 24.65
CA PRO A 398 -50.18 -9.97 23.78
C PRO A 398 -50.55 -10.53 22.39
N ARG A 399 -51.78 -11.01 22.18
CA ARG A 399 -52.29 -11.55 20.90
C ARG A 399 -53.46 -10.74 20.31
N GLY A 400 -53.72 -9.52 20.78
CA GLY A 400 -54.89 -8.72 20.38
C GLY A 400 -55.00 -8.35 18.89
N GLY A 401 -53.99 -8.64 18.07
CA GLY A 401 -54.00 -8.47 16.61
C GLY A 401 -53.54 -9.72 15.84
N TRP A 402 -53.49 -10.89 16.47
CA TRP A 402 -53.03 -12.13 15.86
C TRP A 402 -54.15 -12.76 15.01
N ALA A 403 -53.87 -13.13 13.75
CA ALA A 403 -54.87 -13.62 12.80
C ALA A 403 -55.65 -14.89 13.25
N GLY A 404 -55.09 -15.66 14.17
CA GLY A 404 -55.72 -16.82 14.83
C GLY A 404 -56.49 -16.53 16.12
N ALA A 405 -56.64 -15.26 16.53
CA ALA A 405 -57.52 -14.88 17.63
C ALA A 405 -58.98 -14.94 17.15
N GLY A 406 -59.48 -16.16 16.94
CA GLY A 406 -60.87 -16.42 16.58
C GLY A 406 -61.80 -15.82 17.62
N SER A 407 -62.84 -15.16 17.14
CA SER A 407 -63.99 -14.65 17.89
C SER A 407 -64.59 -15.73 18.79
N THR A 408 -64.14 -15.81 20.04
CA THR A 408 -64.92 -16.40 21.14
C THR A 408 -65.72 -15.28 21.79
N THR A 409 -66.62 -14.68 21.02
CA THR A 409 -67.78 -13.97 21.57
C THR A 409 -68.95 -14.93 21.37
N GLY A 410 -69.54 -15.34 22.48
CA GLY A 410 -70.42 -16.52 22.56
C GLY A 410 -71.66 -16.49 21.68
N ALA A 411 -72.17 -17.69 21.45
CA ALA A 411 -73.56 -17.98 21.16
C ALA A 411 -74.11 -18.84 22.30
#